data_AF-A0A934XFT2-F1
#
_entry.id   AF-A0A934XFT2-F1
#
_cell.length_a   1.000
_cell.length_b   1.000
_cell.length_c   1.000
_cell.angle_alpha   90.00
_cell.angle_beta   90.00
_cell.angle_gamma   90.00
#
_symmetry.space_group_name_H-M   'P 1'
#
loop_
_entity.id
_entity.type
_entity.pdbx_description
1 polymer ?
#
loop_
_entity_poly.entity_id
_entity_poly.type
_entity_poly.pdbx_seq_one_letter_code
_entity_poly.pdbx_strand_id
1 'polypeptide(L)'
;MLERLQRGAFEYFLKAYNPRNGLVADTMREGAPSSIAVIGFALSAYPVGIERGWMERTEAVRRSLVTLRFLMGSDQSGSAHATGYRGFYFHFLDMELGTRVWLSEVSLIDTGFLMAGVLTAATYFDADTIEERELRQLANALYRRVDWRWAQRDGGAVTHGWKPECGFLNYGWEGYSEAILLYVLGLGSPTHALTDESFPAWTVTYQWENLYGHNFLVAGPLFIHQFSHAWIDFRGIRDAFMREKDCDYFENSRRATYVQREYAMRNPRSFTGYGADCWGLSAGDGPQAEARSIAGRNQTFYGYAARGVPYGPDDGTLCGSSTLSSLVFAPELVLPALRALEARSGTNDPSLIRASGFNPTVAEAGPNGWISPGEFGLDQGMIVLMIENYRSGLPWRLGRANPFVRAGLHRAGFKGGWL
;
A
#
# COMPACT_ATOMS: atom_id res chain seq x y z
N MET A 1 -7.04 -17.65 -13.59
CA MET A 1 -7.42 -16.76 -12.48
C MET A 1 -6.29 -15.77 -12.17
N LEU A 2 -5.23 -16.15 -11.44
CA LEU A 2 -4.19 -15.18 -11.00
C LEU A 2 -3.55 -14.36 -12.14
N GLU A 3 -3.18 -14.99 -13.26
CA GLU A 3 -2.65 -14.27 -14.44
C GLU A 3 -3.60 -13.17 -14.93
N ARG A 4 -4.91 -13.46 -15.03
CA ARG A 4 -5.93 -12.50 -15.48
C ARG A 4 -6.09 -11.35 -14.48
N LEU A 5 -6.14 -11.66 -13.18
CA LEU A 5 -6.25 -10.65 -12.12
C LEU A 5 -5.02 -9.73 -12.10
N GLN A 6 -3.82 -10.31 -12.18
CA GLN A 6 -2.56 -9.59 -12.19
C GLN A 6 -2.43 -8.70 -13.42
N ARG A 7 -2.73 -9.23 -14.62
CA ARG A 7 -2.69 -8.45 -15.87
C ARG A 7 -3.74 -7.33 -15.88
N GLY A 8 -4.97 -7.62 -15.46
CA GLY A 8 -6.03 -6.62 -15.38
C GLY A 8 -5.67 -5.48 -14.41
N ALA A 9 -5.10 -5.80 -13.25
CA ALA A 9 -4.59 -4.79 -12.33
C ALA A 9 -3.39 -4.02 -12.91
N PHE A 10 -2.49 -4.67 -13.66
CA PHE A 10 -1.38 -3.99 -14.33
C PHE A 10 -1.85 -2.97 -15.38
N GLU A 11 -2.92 -3.27 -16.11
CA GLU A 11 -3.50 -2.35 -17.11
C GLU A 11 -3.95 -1.01 -16.52
N TYR A 12 -4.26 -0.95 -15.21
CA TYR A 12 -4.52 0.29 -14.50
C TYR A 12 -3.38 1.30 -14.71
N PHE A 13 -2.13 0.87 -14.49
CA PHE A 13 -0.94 1.71 -14.61
C PHE A 13 -0.62 2.12 -16.04
N LEU A 14 -1.22 1.45 -17.03
CA LEU A 14 -1.12 1.86 -18.42
C LEU A 14 -2.15 2.94 -18.77
N LYS A 15 -3.36 2.80 -18.24
CA LYS A 15 -4.52 3.67 -18.52
C LYS A 15 -4.53 4.95 -17.70
N ALA A 16 -4.15 4.89 -16.42
CA ALA A 16 -4.16 6.00 -15.48
C ALA A 16 -2.94 6.93 -15.57
N TYR A 17 -2.02 6.67 -16.50
CA TYR A 17 -0.73 7.35 -16.62
C TYR A 17 -0.79 8.57 -17.55
N ASN A 18 -0.27 9.71 -17.10
CA ASN A 18 -0.07 10.90 -17.92
C ASN A 18 1.31 10.86 -18.61
N PRO A 19 1.39 10.73 -19.95
CA PRO A 19 2.66 10.64 -20.66
C PRO A 19 3.49 11.93 -20.68
N ARG A 20 2.92 13.08 -20.29
CA ARG A 20 3.65 14.37 -20.27
C ARG A 20 4.56 14.50 -19.05
N ASN A 21 4.08 14.12 -17.88
CA ASN A 21 4.75 14.36 -16.59
C ASN A 21 4.95 13.07 -15.78
N GLY A 22 4.40 11.94 -16.22
CA GLY A 22 4.58 10.64 -15.59
C GLY A 22 3.71 10.41 -14.36
N LEU A 23 2.80 11.34 -14.05
CA LEU A 23 1.84 11.21 -12.96
C LEU A 23 0.84 10.07 -13.23
N VAL A 24 0.31 9.50 -12.16
CA VAL A 24 -0.64 8.38 -12.23
C VAL A 24 -1.84 8.69 -11.35
N ALA A 25 -3.03 8.64 -11.94
CA ALA A 25 -4.28 8.94 -11.26
C ALA A 25 -4.51 8.00 -10.07
N ASP A 26 -5.09 8.53 -8.99
CA ASP A 26 -5.41 7.81 -7.76
C ASP A 26 -6.48 6.73 -7.96
N THR A 27 -7.47 7.05 -8.80
CA THR A 27 -8.55 6.15 -9.22
C THR A 27 -8.90 6.38 -10.68
N MET A 28 -9.54 5.39 -11.31
CA MET A 28 -10.07 5.49 -12.69
C MET A 28 -11.31 6.40 -12.82
N ARG A 29 -11.76 7.07 -11.75
CA ARG A 29 -12.86 8.02 -11.82
C ARG A 29 -12.46 9.25 -12.65
N GLU A 30 -13.41 9.79 -13.40
CA GLU A 30 -13.21 11.01 -14.15
C GLU A 30 -12.83 12.17 -13.21
N GLY A 31 -11.82 12.95 -13.62
CA GLY A 31 -11.32 14.09 -12.83
C GLY A 31 -10.50 13.71 -11.59
N ALA A 32 -10.12 12.44 -11.40
CA ALA A 32 -9.27 12.03 -10.30
C ALA A 32 -7.88 12.67 -10.38
N PRO A 33 -7.32 13.16 -9.25
CA PRO A 33 -5.96 13.67 -9.20
C PRO A 33 -4.94 12.53 -9.22
N SER A 34 -3.67 12.87 -9.36
CA SER A 34 -2.58 11.93 -9.13
C SER A 34 -2.42 11.65 -7.65
N SER A 35 -2.12 10.39 -7.28
CA SER A 35 -1.59 10.04 -5.95
C SER A 35 -0.11 9.68 -6.06
N ILE A 36 0.72 10.26 -5.20
CA ILE A 36 2.17 9.99 -5.22
C ILE A 36 2.50 8.55 -4.80
N ALA A 37 1.69 7.95 -3.92
CA ALA A 37 1.85 6.54 -3.56
C ALA A 37 1.57 5.64 -4.77
N VAL A 38 0.53 5.95 -5.56
CA VAL A 38 0.18 5.22 -6.78
C VAL A 38 1.30 5.30 -7.82
N ILE A 39 2.02 6.41 -7.91
CA ILE A 39 3.23 6.50 -8.74
C ILE A 39 4.30 5.51 -8.26
N GLY A 40 4.51 5.39 -6.95
CA GLY A 40 5.41 4.38 -6.35
C GLY A 40 5.03 2.95 -6.73
N PHE A 41 3.73 2.63 -6.66
CA PHE A 41 3.22 1.34 -7.12
C PHE A 41 3.42 1.13 -8.62
N ALA A 42 3.19 2.14 -9.45
CA ALA A 42 3.40 2.05 -10.90
C ALA A 42 4.86 1.74 -11.26
N LEU A 43 5.81 2.47 -10.66
CA LEU A 43 7.25 2.24 -10.84
C LEU A 43 7.69 0.83 -10.39
N SER A 44 7.02 0.29 -9.37
CA SER A 44 7.25 -1.07 -8.88
C SER A 44 6.61 -2.14 -9.77
N ALA A 45 5.50 -1.80 -10.43
CA ALA A 45 4.75 -2.70 -11.29
C ALA A 45 5.39 -2.86 -12.69
N TYR A 46 6.13 -1.86 -13.18
CA TYR A 46 6.77 -1.95 -14.49
C TYR A 46 7.78 -3.11 -14.63
N PRO A 47 8.68 -3.39 -13.67
CA PRO A 47 9.47 -4.62 -13.66
C PRO A 47 8.63 -5.90 -13.82
N VAL A 48 7.49 -5.98 -13.13
CA VAL A 48 6.56 -7.11 -13.25
C VAL A 48 6.01 -7.21 -14.67
N GLY A 49 5.59 -6.08 -15.25
CA GLY A 49 5.11 -6.02 -16.63
C GLY A 49 6.12 -6.52 -17.65
N ILE A 50 7.42 -6.26 -17.44
CA ILE A 50 8.50 -6.75 -18.30
C ILE A 50 8.67 -8.26 -18.16
N GLU A 51 8.85 -8.75 -16.93
CA GLU A 51 9.07 -10.17 -16.64
C GLU A 51 7.87 -11.05 -17.05
N ARG A 52 6.68 -10.44 -17.17
CA ARG A 52 5.46 -11.10 -17.65
C ARG A 52 5.18 -10.90 -19.14
N GLY A 53 6.00 -10.13 -19.86
CA GLY A 53 5.82 -9.86 -21.30
C GLY A 53 4.60 -8.98 -21.61
N TRP A 54 4.16 -8.14 -20.68
CA TRP A 54 3.05 -7.18 -20.86
C TRP A 54 3.52 -5.78 -21.25
N MET A 55 4.82 -5.50 -21.08
CA MET A 55 5.44 -4.21 -21.39
C MET A 55 6.89 -4.43 -21.83
N GLU A 56 7.30 -3.73 -22.89
CA GLU A 56 8.70 -3.71 -23.33
C GLU A 56 9.58 -2.95 -22.34
N ARG A 57 10.81 -3.43 -22.11
CA ARG A 57 11.77 -2.79 -21.19
C ARG A 57 12.04 -1.33 -21.56
N THR A 58 12.17 -1.04 -22.85
CA THR A 58 12.43 0.32 -23.35
C THR A 58 11.29 1.28 -23.03
N GLU A 59 10.03 0.83 -23.15
CA GLU A 59 8.86 1.63 -22.77
C GLU A 59 8.79 1.86 -21.26
N ALA A 60 9.11 0.84 -20.46
CA ALA A 60 9.15 0.96 -19.01
C ALA A 60 10.22 1.96 -18.52
N VAL A 61 11.43 1.91 -19.11
CA VAL A 61 12.50 2.89 -18.82
C VAL A 61 12.05 4.29 -19.21
N ARG A 62 11.44 4.46 -20.38
CA ARG A 62 10.92 5.76 -20.84
C ARG A 62 9.88 6.34 -19.89
N ARG A 63 8.87 5.55 -19.48
CA ARG A 63 7.84 5.99 -18.52
C ARG A 63 8.43 6.36 -17.16
N SER A 64 9.37 5.54 -16.69
CA SER A 64 10.08 5.79 -15.44
C SER A 64 10.86 7.12 -15.52
N LEU A 65 11.64 7.34 -16.58
CA LEU A 65 12.40 8.58 -16.76
C LEU A 65 11.52 9.83 -16.83
N VAL A 66 10.39 9.80 -17.54
CA VAL A 66 9.44 10.94 -17.57
C VAL A 66 9.01 11.30 -16.15
N THR A 67 8.62 10.30 -15.37
CA THR A 67 8.21 10.47 -13.97
C THR A 67 9.35 11.02 -13.10
N LEU A 68 10.53 10.41 -13.16
CA LEU A 68 11.67 10.83 -12.32
C LEU A 68 12.17 12.23 -12.67
N ARG A 69 12.18 12.60 -13.96
CA ARG A 69 12.55 13.94 -14.42
C ARG A 69 11.56 15.00 -13.93
N PHE A 70 10.26 14.73 -14.05
CA PHE A 70 9.22 15.61 -13.51
C PHE A 70 9.40 15.80 -11.99
N LEU A 71 9.48 14.69 -11.24
CA LEU A 71 9.65 14.73 -9.79
C LEU A 71 10.93 15.47 -9.38
N MET A 72 12.03 15.29 -10.11
CA MET A 72 13.30 15.96 -9.84
C MET A 72 13.19 17.47 -10.08
N GLY A 73 12.61 17.90 -11.20
CA GLY A 73 12.47 19.29 -11.60
C GLY A 73 11.27 20.03 -11.00
N SER A 74 10.43 19.34 -10.23
CA SER A 74 9.21 19.89 -9.64
C SER A 74 9.44 20.95 -8.55
N ASP A 75 8.44 21.79 -8.30
CA ASP A 75 8.51 22.83 -7.25
C ASP A 75 8.55 22.20 -5.85
N GLN A 76 9.60 22.51 -5.10
CA GLN A 76 9.86 22.06 -3.72
C GLN A 76 9.78 23.21 -2.71
N SER A 77 9.18 24.34 -3.08
CA SER A 77 9.05 25.54 -2.24
C SER A 77 8.20 25.33 -0.97
N GLY A 78 7.33 24.31 -0.96
CA GLY A 78 6.34 24.11 0.10
C GLY A 78 5.22 25.14 0.11
N SER A 79 5.04 25.90 -0.98
CA SER A 79 3.87 26.78 -1.14
C SER A 79 2.58 25.97 -1.31
N ALA A 80 1.42 26.64 -1.22
CA ALA A 80 0.12 26.00 -1.42
C ALA A 80 -0.09 25.41 -2.83
N HIS A 81 0.77 25.77 -3.78
CA HIS A 81 0.74 25.26 -5.16
C HIS A 81 2.00 24.49 -5.55
N ALA A 82 2.90 24.23 -4.60
CA ALA A 82 4.10 23.43 -4.87
C ALA A 82 3.73 21.96 -5.13
N THR A 83 4.65 21.20 -5.73
CA THR A 83 4.55 19.75 -5.86
C THR A 83 4.98 19.06 -4.58
N GLY A 84 5.92 19.64 -3.85
CA GLY A 84 6.40 19.10 -2.59
C GLY A 84 7.16 20.09 -1.73
N TYR A 85 7.78 19.56 -0.68
CA TYR A 85 8.57 20.31 0.29
C TYR A 85 9.60 19.40 0.94
N ARG A 86 10.84 19.88 1.12
CA ARG A 86 11.91 19.13 1.82
C ARG A 86 12.20 17.76 1.20
N GLY A 87 11.99 17.60 -0.10
CA GLY A 87 12.14 16.35 -0.82
C GLY A 87 10.93 15.40 -0.69
N PHE A 88 9.98 15.70 0.20
CA PHE A 88 8.67 15.04 0.24
C PHE A 88 7.71 15.66 -0.75
N TYR A 89 6.57 14.99 -0.97
CA TYR A 89 5.56 15.43 -1.93
C TYR A 89 4.17 15.51 -1.29
N PHE A 90 3.34 16.39 -1.85
CA PHE A 90 1.92 16.42 -1.51
C PHE A 90 1.23 15.13 -1.93
N HIS A 91 0.34 14.61 -1.08
CA HIS A 91 -0.40 13.36 -1.29
C HIS A 91 -1.04 13.34 -2.68
N PHE A 92 -1.79 14.41 -2.99
CA PHE A 92 -2.52 14.55 -4.24
C PHE A 92 -2.00 15.72 -5.06
N LEU A 93 -1.75 15.45 -6.33
CA LEU A 93 -1.29 16.42 -7.32
C LEU A 93 -2.30 16.52 -8.48
N ASP A 94 -2.46 17.71 -9.01
CA ASP A 94 -3.17 17.93 -10.27
C ASP A 94 -2.51 17.10 -11.37
N MET A 95 -3.32 16.35 -12.14
CA MET A 95 -2.80 15.41 -13.13
C MET A 95 -1.99 16.09 -14.24
N GLU A 96 -2.24 17.36 -14.54
CA GLU A 96 -1.58 18.08 -15.62
C GLU A 96 -0.47 19.00 -15.12
N LEU A 97 -0.79 19.81 -14.12
CA LEU A 97 0.11 20.82 -13.58
C LEU A 97 1.10 20.25 -12.58
N GLY A 98 0.77 19.13 -11.93
CA GLY A 98 1.60 18.54 -10.88
C GLY A 98 1.70 19.40 -9.62
N THR A 99 0.72 20.27 -9.40
CA THR A 99 0.60 21.13 -8.22
C THR A 99 -0.32 20.49 -7.20
N ARG A 100 -0.13 20.79 -5.91
CA ARG A 100 -1.00 20.31 -4.82
C ARG A 100 -2.49 20.55 -5.10
N VAL A 101 -3.33 19.55 -4.83
CA VAL A 101 -4.80 19.68 -4.84
C VAL A 101 -5.44 19.27 -3.51
N TRP A 102 -6.72 19.63 -3.36
CA TRP A 102 -7.58 19.27 -2.22
C TRP A 102 -7.04 19.66 -0.83
N LEU A 103 -6.18 20.68 -0.77
CA LEU A 103 -5.48 21.07 0.47
C LEU A 103 -4.80 19.87 1.16
N SER A 104 -4.37 18.89 0.37
CA SER A 104 -3.70 17.69 0.85
C SER A 104 -2.42 18.02 1.61
N GLU A 105 -2.00 17.18 2.52
CA GLU A 105 -0.72 17.28 3.20
C GLU A 105 0.43 16.86 2.29
N VAL A 106 1.63 17.38 2.57
CA VAL A 106 2.86 16.64 2.29
C VAL A 106 2.75 15.35 3.07
N SER A 107 2.60 14.22 2.37
CA SER A 107 2.33 12.92 2.97
C SER A 107 3.62 12.12 3.11
N LEU A 108 3.96 11.77 4.35
CA LEU A 108 5.23 11.15 4.68
C LEU A 108 5.21 9.67 4.32
N ILE A 109 4.09 8.98 4.58
CA ILE A 109 3.91 7.58 4.20
C ILE A 109 3.84 7.41 2.68
N ASP A 110 3.13 8.30 1.97
CA ASP A 110 2.99 8.18 0.51
C ASP A 110 4.27 8.55 -0.21
N THR A 111 5.05 9.49 0.34
CA THR A 111 6.44 9.69 -0.10
C THR A 111 7.29 8.44 0.13
N GLY A 112 7.08 7.71 1.24
CA GLY A 112 7.70 6.41 1.49
C GLY A 112 7.38 5.40 0.39
N PHE A 113 6.11 5.23 0.03
CA PHE A 113 5.69 4.35 -1.07
C PHE A 113 6.24 4.81 -2.43
N LEU A 114 6.24 6.11 -2.70
CA LEU A 114 6.87 6.68 -3.90
C LEU A 114 8.36 6.29 -3.98
N MET A 115 9.12 6.53 -2.90
CA MET A 115 10.55 6.22 -2.85
C MET A 115 10.83 4.72 -2.95
N ALA A 116 9.96 3.86 -2.40
CA ALA A 116 10.07 2.42 -2.60
C ALA A 116 9.97 2.03 -4.08
N GLY A 117 9.06 2.64 -4.83
CA GLY A 117 8.96 2.45 -6.28
C GLY A 117 10.14 3.00 -7.06
N VAL A 118 10.60 4.21 -6.73
CA VAL A 118 11.78 4.83 -7.32
C VAL A 118 13.02 3.95 -7.15
N LEU A 119 13.23 3.42 -5.95
CA LEU A 119 14.35 2.53 -5.64
C LEU A 119 14.19 1.15 -6.28
N THR A 120 12.96 0.63 -6.40
CA THR A 120 12.68 -0.61 -7.11
C THR A 120 13.06 -0.50 -8.58
N ALA A 121 12.66 0.59 -9.25
CA ALA A 121 13.03 0.86 -10.64
C ALA A 121 14.56 0.98 -10.79
N ALA A 122 15.24 1.71 -9.91
CA ALA A 122 16.70 1.85 -9.94
C ALA A 122 17.45 0.52 -9.72
N THR A 123 16.85 -0.39 -8.93
CA THR A 123 17.44 -1.71 -8.65
C THR A 123 17.24 -2.69 -9.81
N TYR A 124 16.14 -2.56 -10.56
CA TYR A 124 15.82 -3.44 -11.69
C TYR A 124 16.44 -2.98 -13.02
N PHE A 125 16.51 -1.67 -13.25
CA PHE A 125 17.09 -1.09 -14.47
C PHE A 125 18.60 -0.89 -14.28
N ASP A 126 19.37 -1.95 -14.48
CA ASP A 126 20.80 -2.06 -14.23
C ASP A 126 21.69 -2.10 -15.49
N ALA A 127 21.11 -2.03 -16.69
CA ALA A 127 21.87 -2.10 -17.93
C ALA A 127 22.79 -0.88 -18.10
N ASP A 128 23.87 -1.06 -18.87
CA ASP A 128 24.84 -0.01 -19.16
C ASP A 128 24.44 0.85 -20.38
N THR A 129 23.19 1.33 -20.38
CA THR A 129 22.66 2.27 -21.37
C THR A 129 22.63 3.69 -20.81
N ILE A 130 22.52 4.69 -21.69
CA ILE A 130 22.46 6.10 -21.27
C ILE A 130 21.22 6.33 -20.40
N GLU A 131 20.09 5.79 -20.84
CA GLU A 131 18.78 5.96 -20.23
C GLU A 131 18.70 5.29 -18.86
N GLU A 132 19.20 4.05 -18.71
CA GLU A 132 19.16 3.36 -17.42
C GLU A 132 20.18 3.94 -16.43
N ARG A 133 21.34 4.44 -16.91
CA ARG A 133 22.28 5.21 -16.06
C ARG A 133 21.62 6.47 -15.52
N GLU A 134 20.93 7.24 -16.37
CA GLU A 134 20.21 8.44 -15.95
C GLU A 134 19.09 8.10 -14.96
N LEU A 135 18.32 7.04 -15.22
CA LEU A 135 17.26 6.57 -14.32
C LEU A 135 17.82 6.29 -12.93
N ARG A 136 18.91 5.52 -12.84
CA ARG A 136 19.57 5.22 -11.57
C ARG A 136 20.10 6.49 -10.89
N GLN A 137 20.66 7.44 -11.63
CA GLN A 137 21.13 8.72 -11.09
C GLN A 137 20.00 9.55 -10.50
N LEU A 138 18.91 9.75 -11.25
CA LEU A 138 17.73 10.49 -10.80
C LEU A 138 17.08 9.83 -9.58
N ALA A 139 16.91 8.51 -9.61
CA ALA A 139 16.32 7.77 -8.50
C ALA A 139 17.13 7.91 -7.20
N ASN A 140 18.46 7.77 -7.28
CA ASN A 140 19.34 8.00 -6.14
C ASN A 140 19.28 9.44 -5.63
N ALA A 141 19.26 10.41 -6.53
CA ALA A 141 19.18 11.83 -6.17
C ALA A 141 17.83 12.17 -5.52
N LEU A 142 16.72 11.61 -6.00
CA LEU A 142 15.39 11.80 -5.41
C LEU A 142 15.35 11.26 -3.98
N TYR A 143 15.80 10.01 -3.79
CA TYR A 143 15.81 9.39 -2.45
C TYR A 143 16.71 10.14 -1.47
N ARG A 144 17.90 10.59 -1.91
CA ARG A 144 18.84 11.37 -1.09
C ARG A 144 18.34 12.78 -0.78
N ARG A 145 17.41 13.33 -1.58
CA ARG A 145 16.82 14.66 -1.36
C ARG A 145 15.79 14.67 -0.23
N VAL A 146 15.19 13.53 0.10
CA VAL A 146 14.16 13.45 1.16
C VAL A 146 14.79 13.74 2.52
N ASP A 147 14.32 14.78 3.19
CA ASP A 147 14.79 15.20 4.51
C ASP A 147 14.07 14.44 5.64
N TRP A 148 14.34 13.13 5.78
CA TRP A 148 13.68 12.30 6.79
C TRP A 148 13.88 12.84 8.21
N ARG A 149 15.01 13.49 8.47
CA ARG A 149 15.26 14.14 9.75
C ARG A 149 14.26 15.26 10.05
N TRP A 150 13.92 16.08 9.05
CA TRP A 150 12.88 17.09 9.19
C TRP A 150 11.50 16.49 9.52
N ALA A 151 11.17 15.33 8.94
CA ALA A 151 9.90 14.63 9.22
C ALA A 151 9.80 14.10 10.66
N GLN A 152 10.92 14.05 11.39
CA GLN A 152 11.04 13.65 12.79
C GLN A 152 11.03 14.86 13.74
N ARG A 153 10.01 15.70 13.62
CA ARG A 153 9.81 17.00 14.32
C ARG A 153 10.66 17.23 15.58
N ASP A 154 10.39 16.50 16.67
CA ASP A 154 11.01 16.67 17.99
C ASP A 154 11.86 15.45 18.41
N GLY A 155 12.36 14.64 17.46
CA GLY A 155 13.14 13.43 17.74
C GLY A 155 12.32 12.21 18.17
N GLY A 156 10.98 12.31 18.19
CA GLY A 156 10.06 11.20 18.44
C GLY A 156 9.74 10.37 17.18
N ALA A 157 8.52 9.84 17.12
CA ALA A 157 7.99 9.17 15.94
C ALA A 157 7.87 10.14 14.74
N VAL A 158 7.88 9.57 13.53
CA VAL A 158 7.67 10.32 12.28
C VAL A 158 6.25 10.90 12.27
N THR A 159 6.09 12.17 11.91
CA THR A 159 4.76 12.80 11.82
C THR A 159 3.91 12.22 10.67
N HIS A 160 2.59 12.41 10.67
CA HIS A 160 1.75 11.96 9.54
C HIS A 160 1.97 12.79 8.28
N GLY A 161 2.01 14.12 8.46
CA GLY A 161 1.90 15.06 7.36
C GLY A 161 2.33 16.46 7.76
N TRP A 162 2.53 17.28 6.75
CA TRP A 162 2.75 18.72 6.91
C TRP A 162 1.90 19.50 5.91
N LYS A 163 1.38 20.66 6.32
CA LYS A 163 0.60 21.57 5.47
C LYS A 163 1.19 22.99 5.53
N PRO A 164 1.24 23.71 4.40
CA PRO A 164 1.62 25.12 4.38
C PRO A 164 0.80 25.98 5.35
N GLU A 165 -0.46 25.61 5.56
CA GLU A 165 -1.40 26.39 6.37
C GLU A 165 -1.16 26.26 7.88
N CYS A 166 -0.68 25.11 8.36
CA CYS A 166 -0.63 24.84 9.81
C CYS A 166 0.64 24.12 10.29
N GLY A 167 1.60 23.85 9.41
CA GLY A 167 2.79 23.09 9.74
C GLY A 167 2.50 21.59 9.84
N PHE A 168 3.19 20.91 10.77
CA PHE A 168 2.98 19.48 10.98
C PHE A 168 1.58 19.19 11.53
N LEU A 169 0.98 18.10 11.03
CA LEU A 169 -0.26 17.56 11.58
C LEU A 169 -0.03 17.08 13.03
N ASN A 170 -1.09 17.09 13.83
CA ASN A 170 -1.01 16.76 15.27
C ASN A 170 -0.75 15.28 15.55
N TYR A 171 -0.95 14.39 14.57
CA TYR A 171 -0.78 12.95 14.74
C TYR A 171 0.61 12.51 14.26
N GLY A 172 1.29 11.74 15.10
CA GLY A 172 2.49 10.99 14.76
C GLY A 172 2.14 9.54 14.38
N TRP A 173 2.98 8.92 13.57
CA TRP A 173 2.84 7.50 13.26
C TRP A 173 3.18 6.71 14.51
N GLU A 174 2.15 6.16 15.15
CA GLU A 174 2.24 5.19 16.24
C GLU A 174 1.98 3.78 15.69
N GLY A 175 2.60 2.77 16.30
CA GLY A 175 2.53 1.38 15.88
C GLY A 175 1.43 0.58 16.59
N TYR A 176 0.97 -0.55 16.08
CA TYR A 176 1.32 -1.13 14.79
C TYR A 176 0.49 -0.49 13.66
N SER A 177 1.18 -0.08 12.59
CA SER A 177 0.60 0.57 11.41
C SER A 177 1.36 0.13 10.14
N GLU A 178 0.92 0.59 8.97
CA GLU A 178 1.51 0.29 7.67
C GLU A 178 2.94 0.83 7.48
N ALA A 179 3.44 1.59 8.46
CA ALA A 179 4.60 2.47 8.35
C ALA A 179 5.98 1.79 8.46
N ILE A 180 6.12 0.46 8.55
CA ILE A 180 7.45 -0.19 8.64
C ILE A 180 8.35 0.30 7.50
N LEU A 181 7.85 0.28 6.27
CA LEU A 181 8.59 0.73 5.09
C LEU A 181 9.05 2.18 5.18
N LEU A 182 8.21 3.08 5.73
CA LEU A 182 8.55 4.48 5.96
C LEU A 182 9.76 4.61 6.89
N TYR A 183 9.74 3.92 8.03
CA TYR A 183 10.86 3.96 8.97
C TYR A 183 12.12 3.30 8.41
N VAL A 184 11.99 2.17 7.71
CA VAL A 184 13.12 1.51 7.04
C VAL A 184 13.76 2.45 6.02
N LEU A 185 12.98 3.10 5.16
CA LEU A 185 13.52 4.05 4.19
C LEU A 185 14.11 5.30 4.87
N GLY A 186 13.49 5.82 5.94
CA GLY A 186 14.02 6.97 6.65
C GLY A 186 15.32 6.70 7.39
N LEU A 187 15.47 5.51 7.98
CA LEU A 187 16.71 5.06 8.61
C LEU A 187 17.78 4.67 7.58
N GLY A 188 17.37 4.17 6.42
CA GLY A 188 18.28 3.78 5.33
C GLY A 188 18.92 4.95 4.59
N SER A 189 18.45 6.18 4.83
CA SER A 189 18.92 7.35 4.09
C SER A 189 20.36 7.70 4.44
N PRO A 190 21.24 7.94 3.44
CA PRO A 190 22.63 8.30 3.68
C PRO A 190 22.86 9.81 3.87
N THR A 191 21.81 10.64 3.80
CA THR A 191 21.92 12.11 3.84
C THR A 191 21.19 12.69 5.05
N HIS A 192 19.86 12.53 5.07
CA HIS A 192 18.99 13.15 6.07
C HIS A 192 18.23 12.09 6.86
N ALA A 193 18.95 11.16 7.49
CA ALA A 193 18.32 10.01 8.13
C ALA A 193 17.51 10.35 9.39
N LEU A 194 16.52 9.51 9.68
CA LEU A 194 15.91 9.44 11.00
C LEU A 194 16.96 9.07 12.06
N THR A 195 16.70 9.46 13.33
CA THR A 195 17.49 8.93 14.45
C THR A 195 17.23 7.45 14.67
N ASP A 196 18.17 6.75 15.31
CA ASP A 196 18.01 5.34 15.66
C ASP A 196 16.87 5.14 16.69
N GLU A 197 16.53 6.17 17.48
CA GLU A 197 15.42 6.14 18.45
C GLU A 197 14.04 6.24 17.80
N SER A 198 13.95 6.64 16.51
CA SER A 198 12.67 6.81 15.81
C SER A 198 11.87 5.51 15.73
N PHE A 199 12.53 4.38 15.46
CA PHE A 199 11.88 3.08 15.31
C PHE A 199 11.42 2.51 16.67
N PRO A 200 12.25 2.49 17.74
CA PRO A 200 11.76 2.21 19.08
C PRO A 200 10.57 3.06 19.50
N ALA A 201 10.61 4.38 19.24
CA ALA A 201 9.51 5.28 19.56
C ALA A 201 8.21 4.90 18.84
N TRP A 202 8.30 4.48 17.58
CA TRP A 202 7.15 3.99 16.83
C TRP A 202 6.57 2.67 17.38
N THR A 203 7.44 1.75 17.81
CA THR A 203 7.02 0.43 18.29
C THR A 203 6.38 0.44 19.69
N VAL A 204 6.40 1.59 20.40
CA VAL A 204 5.98 1.67 21.81
C VAL A 204 4.51 1.31 22.05
N THR A 205 3.65 1.56 21.04
CA THR A 205 2.21 1.33 21.10
C THR A 205 1.79 -0.05 20.56
N TYR A 206 2.75 -0.93 20.26
CA TYR A 206 2.48 -2.28 19.77
C TYR A 206 1.63 -3.09 20.76
N GLN A 207 0.57 -3.70 20.25
CA GLN A 207 -0.34 -4.54 21.04
C GLN A 207 -0.26 -5.99 20.56
N TRP A 208 0.21 -6.89 21.44
CA TRP A 208 0.25 -8.32 21.17
C TRP A 208 -0.93 -9.01 21.83
N GLU A 209 -1.81 -9.62 21.04
CA GLU A 209 -3.07 -10.16 21.52
C GLU A 209 -3.30 -11.60 21.07
N ASN A 210 -4.17 -12.31 21.80
CA ASN A 210 -4.71 -13.61 21.38
C ASN A 210 -6.14 -13.43 20.86
N LEU A 211 -6.34 -13.55 19.55
CA LEU A 211 -7.65 -13.51 18.94
C LEU A 211 -7.90 -14.81 18.18
N TYR A 212 -9.01 -15.46 18.54
CA TYR A 212 -9.44 -16.73 17.94
C TYR A 212 -8.35 -17.83 17.95
N GLY A 213 -7.52 -17.87 18.99
CA GLY A 213 -6.42 -18.83 19.12
C GLY A 213 -5.11 -18.41 18.46
N HIS A 214 -5.05 -17.22 17.85
CA HIS A 214 -3.84 -16.69 17.22
C HIS A 214 -3.23 -15.58 18.07
N ASN A 215 -1.97 -15.76 18.47
CA ASN A 215 -1.15 -14.72 19.11
C ASN A 215 -0.47 -13.88 18.02
N PHE A 216 -0.77 -12.59 17.91
CA PHE A 216 -0.18 -11.71 16.89
C PHE A 216 -0.22 -10.24 17.31
N LEU A 217 0.58 -9.43 16.63
CA LEU A 217 0.60 -7.97 16.73
C LEU A 217 -0.64 -7.44 16.01
N VAL A 218 -1.59 -6.90 16.76
CA VAL A 218 -2.91 -6.52 16.24
C VAL A 218 -2.90 -5.17 15.54
N ALA A 219 -3.62 -5.10 14.42
CA ALA A 219 -4.08 -3.86 13.80
C ALA A 219 -5.36 -4.19 13.02
N GLY A 220 -6.36 -3.31 13.10
CA GLY A 220 -7.71 -3.59 12.61
C GLY A 220 -7.76 -3.79 11.08
N PRO A 221 -7.47 -2.75 10.29
CA PRO A 221 -7.49 -2.85 8.83
C PRO A 221 -6.40 -3.78 8.29
N LEU A 222 -6.77 -4.66 7.36
CA LEU A 222 -5.85 -5.68 6.87
C LEU A 222 -4.68 -5.11 6.05
N PHE A 223 -4.85 -3.97 5.37
CA PHE A 223 -3.76 -3.35 4.60
C PHE A 223 -2.51 -3.02 5.43
N ILE A 224 -2.67 -2.74 6.73
CA ILE A 224 -1.57 -2.47 7.67
C ILE A 224 -0.59 -3.65 7.71
N HIS A 225 -1.12 -4.87 7.64
CA HIS A 225 -0.33 -6.11 7.62
C HIS A 225 0.22 -6.45 6.22
N GLN A 226 -0.08 -5.64 5.19
CA GLN A 226 0.17 -5.99 3.79
C GLN A 226 1.11 -5.00 3.08
N PHE A 227 0.94 -3.69 3.27
CA PHE A 227 1.57 -2.69 2.39
C PHE A 227 3.09 -2.74 2.43
N SER A 228 3.70 -2.79 3.62
CA SER A 228 5.16 -2.92 3.73
C SER A 228 5.69 -4.24 3.12
N HIS A 229 4.89 -5.31 3.10
CA HIS A 229 5.23 -6.59 2.47
C HIS A 229 5.24 -6.53 0.94
N ALA A 230 4.71 -5.49 0.30
CA ALA A 230 4.82 -5.39 -1.15
C ALA A 230 6.28 -5.26 -1.62
N TRP A 231 7.14 -4.63 -0.80
CA TRP A 231 8.55 -4.39 -1.11
C TRP A 231 9.52 -5.16 -0.21
N ILE A 232 9.20 -5.34 1.08
CA ILE A 232 10.10 -5.97 2.04
C ILE A 232 9.68 -7.42 2.28
N ASP A 233 10.62 -8.35 2.11
CA ASP A 233 10.44 -9.75 2.48
C ASP A 233 10.72 -9.91 3.98
N PHE A 234 9.69 -10.02 4.81
CA PHE A 234 9.91 -10.13 6.25
C PHE A 234 10.19 -11.55 6.75
N ARG A 235 10.25 -12.56 5.87
CA ARG A 235 10.48 -13.96 6.28
C ARG A 235 11.85 -14.12 6.92
N GLY A 236 11.88 -14.61 8.15
CA GLY A 236 13.10 -14.91 8.88
C GLY A 236 13.86 -13.69 9.40
N ILE A 237 13.40 -12.46 9.16
CA ILE A 237 13.98 -11.24 9.73
C ILE A 237 13.09 -10.70 10.84
N ARG A 238 13.71 -10.30 11.96
CA ARG A 238 12.97 -9.88 13.16
C ARG A 238 13.65 -8.69 13.80
N ASP A 239 12.89 -7.68 14.18
CA ASP A 239 13.34 -6.58 15.03
C ASP A 239 13.36 -7.00 16.52
N ALA A 240 13.55 -6.04 17.43
CA ALA A 240 13.60 -6.33 18.86
C ALA A 240 12.30 -6.93 19.40
N PHE A 241 11.15 -6.31 19.09
CA PHE A 241 9.85 -6.75 19.57
C PHE A 241 9.49 -8.14 19.03
N MET A 242 9.67 -8.36 17.74
CA MET A 242 9.29 -9.62 17.10
C MET A 242 10.20 -10.79 17.54
N ARG A 243 11.46 -10.52 17.90
CA ARG A 243 12.32 -11.53 18.56
C ARG A 243 11.79 -11.93 19.94
N GLU A 244 11.30 -10.97 20.73
CA GLU A 244 10.71 -11.26 22.04
C GLU A 244 9.48 -12.19 21.91
N LYS A 245 8.69 -12.00 20.85
CA LYS A 245 7.50 -12.82 20.58
C LYS A 245 7.76 -14.10 19.80
N ASP A 246 9.04 -14.41 19.51
CA ASP A 246 9.47 -15.52 18.65
C ASP A 246 8.66 -15.60 17.33
N CYS A 247 8.46 -14.45 16.70
CA CYS A 247 7.64 -14.30 15.48
C CYS A 247 8.39 -13.43 14.47
N ASP A 248 8.05 -13.51 13.19
CA ASP A 248 8.43 -12.49 12.20
C ASP A 248 7.19 -11.81 11.63
N TYR A 249 7.35 -10.68 10.94
CA TYR A 249 6.20 -9.94 10.42
C TYR A 249 5.45 -10.70 9.32
N PHE A 250 6.07 -11.68 8.66
CA PHE A 250 5.39 -12.51 7.66
C PHE A 250 4.43 -13.50 8.33
N GLU A 251 4.91 -14.21 9.35
CA GLU A 251 4.06 -15.06 10.18
C GLU A 251 3.00 -14.25 10.93
N ASN A 252 3.31 -13.02 11.37
CA ASN A 252 2.33 -12.10 11.94
C ASN A 252 1.18 -11.79 10.98
N SER A 253 1.50 -11.39 9.75
CA SER A 253 0.51 -11.08 8.72
C SER A 253 -0.27 -12.32 8.27
N ARG A 254 0.35 -13.51 8.32
CA ARG A 254 -0.36 -14.79 8.17
C ARG A 254 -1.40 -14.96 9.26
N ARG A 255 -1.04 -14.78 10.54
CA ARG A 255 -2.00 -14.87 11.66
C ARG A 255 -3.12 -13.83 11.55
N ALA A 256 -2.82 -12.59 11.19
CA ALA A 256 -3.81 -11.55 10.94
C ALA A 256 -4.80 -11.95 9.81
N THR A 257 -4.31 -12.59 8.76
CA THR A 257 -5.13 -13.12 7.65
C THR A 257 -6.10 -14.20 8.14
N TYR A 258 -5.64 -15.13 8.99
CA TYR A 258 -6.49 -16.14 9.61
C TYR A 258 -7.58 -15.50 10.50
N VAL A 259 -7.20 -14.52 11.33
CA VAL A 259 -8.14 -13.78 12.19
C VAL A 259 -9.22 -13.05 11.39
N GLN A 260 -8.85 -12.41 10.27
CA GLN A 260 -9.79 -11.75 9.36
C GLN A 260 -10.82 -12.71 8.78
N ARG A 261 -10.38 -13.89 8.31
CA ARG A 261 -11.29 -14.92 7.80
C ARG A 261 -12.19 -15.49 8.90
N GLU A 262 -11.65 -15.74 10.08
CA GLU A 262 -12.41 -16.27 11.21
C GLU A 262 -13.47 -15.27 11.71
N TYR A 263 -13.14 -13.97 11.79
CA TYR A 263 -14.13 -12.92 12.07
C TYR A 263 -15.28 -12.96 11.06
N ALA A 264 -14.96 -13.06 9.77
CA ALA A 264 -15.96 -13.13 8.71
C ALA A 264 -16.84 -14.39 8.79
N MET A 265 -16.27 -15.54 9.17
CA MET A 265 -17.02 -16.77 9.40
C MET A 265 -17.98 -16.66 10.60
N ARG A 266 -17.54 -16.01 11.68
CA ARG A 266 -18.37 -15.75 12.86
C ARG A 266 -19.48 -14.75 12.57
N ASN A 267 -19.21 -13.79 11.68
CA ASN A 267 -20.14 -12.76 11.24
C ASN A 267 -20.97 -12.16 12.39
N PRO A 268 -20.30 -11.57 13.41
CA PRO A 268 -20.99 -11.11 14.63
C PRO A 268 -22.04 -10.02 14.35
N ARG A 269 -21.92 -9.34 13.20
CA ARG A 269 -22.83 -8.30 12.75
C ARG A 269 -23.86 -8.77 11.72
N SER A 270 -23.93 -10.08 11.43
CA SER A 270 -24.96 -10.72 10.60
C SER A 270 -25.09 -10.08 9.21
N PHE A 271 -23.99 -9.64 8.61
CA PHE A 271 -23.96 -9.06 7.28
C PHE A 271 -24.10 -10.14 6.20
N THR A 272 -24.73 -9.77 5.08
CA THR A 272 -24.89 -10.68 3.94
C THR A 272 -23.52 -10.98 3.33
N GLY A 273 -23.31 -12.24 2.98
CA GLY A 273 -22.16 -12.68 2.20
C GLY A 273 -20.87 -12.92 2.99
N TYR A 274 -20.76 -12.45 4.24
CA TYR A 274 -19.62 -12.75 5.12
C TYR A 274 -19.47 -14.25 5.34
N GLY A 275 -18.25 -14.77 5.20
CA GLY A 275 -17.98 -16.19 5.43
C GLY A 275 -16.57 -16.63 5.08
N ALA A 276 -16.39 -17.95 5.11
CA ALA A 276 -15.15 -18.66 4.81
C ALA A 276 -14.53 -18.33 3.43
N ASP A 277 -15.37 -17.91 2.49
CA ASP A 277 -15.06 -17.68 1.08
C ASP A 277 -15.28 -16.21 0.65
N CYS A 278 -15.71 -15.34 1.58
CA CYS A 278 -15.96 -13.93 1.33
C CYS A 278 -15.66 -13.13 2.62
N TRP A 279 -14.43 -12.63 2.68
CA TRP A 279 -13.85 -11.92 3.81
C TRP A 279 -12.89 -10.84 3.31
N GLY A 280 -12.26 -10.11 4.23
CA GLY A 280 -11.26 -9.06 3.95
C GLY A 280 -11.78 -7.67 4.27
N LEU A 281 -11.53 -7.18 5.49
CA LEU A 281 -11.85 -5.81 5.88
C LEU A 281 -10.59 -4.95 5.84
N SER A 282 -10.67 -3.86 5.08
CA SER A 282 -9.57 -2.93 4.87
C SER A 282 -10.08 -1.51 4.64
N ALA A 283 -9.17 -0.56 4.42
CA ALA A 283 -9.51 0.76 3.90
C ALA A 283 -10.01 0.65 2.45
N GLY A 284 -11.11 1.33 2.16
CA GLY A 284 -11.71 1.35 0.83
C GLY A 284 -13.05 2.08 0.83
N ASP A 285 -13.60 2.24 -0.37
CA ASP A 285 -14.94 2.81 -0.53
C ASP A 285 -16.03 1.92 0.07
N GLY A 286 -17.11 2.56 0.49
CA GLY A 286 -18.36 1.92 0.89
C GLY A 286 -19.59 2.65 0.33
N PRO A 287 -20.76 2.03 0.48
CA PRO A 287 -22.00 2.58 -0.06
C PRO A 287 -22.45 3.83 0.69
N GLN A 288 -22.87 4.85 -0.05
CA GLN A 288 -23.69 5.95 0.49
C GLN A 288 -25.16 5.50 0.56
N ALA A 289 -25.45 4.52 1.42
CA ALA A 289 -26.79 3.97 1.59
C ALA A 289 -27.45 4.48 2.87
N GLU A 290 -28.78 4.57 2.87
CA GLU A 290 -29.55 4.89 4.07
C GLU A 290 -29.35 3.83 5.15
N ALA A 291 -29.40 4.28 6.41
CA ALA A 291 -29.30 3.39 7.56
C ALA A 291 -30.45 2.38 7.55
N ARG A 292 -30.16 1.12 7.94
CA ARG A 292 -31.16 0.03 7.88
C ARG A 292 -31.05 -0.91 9.08
N SER A 293 -32.16 -1.56 9.42
CA SER A 293 -32.18 -2.56 10.49
C SER A 293 -31.56 -3.88 10.02
N ILE A 294 -30.47 -4.30 10.67
CA ILE A 294 -29.79 -5.58 10.42
C ILE A 294 -29.68 -6.33 11.74
N ALA A 295 -30.34 -7.49 11.83
CA ALA A 295 -30.43 -8.30 13.04
C ALA A 295 -30.76 -7.45 14.30
N GLY A 296 -31.75 -6.56 14.17
CA GLY A 296 -32.22 -5.69 15.26
C GLY A 296 -31.34 -4.47 15.57
N ARG A 297 -30.25 -4.25 14.84
CA ARG A 297 -29.37 -3.06 14.98
C ARG A 297 -29.63 -2.06 13.87
N ASN A 298 -29.64 -0.77 14.21
CA ASN A 298 -29.63 0.30 13.22
C ASN A 298 -28.23 0.44 12.61
N GLN A 299 -28.03 -0.10 11.41
CA GLN A 299 -26.75 -0.08 10.71
C GLN A 299 -26.58 1.17 9.88
N THR A 300 -25.51 1.93 10.11
CA THR A 300 -25.03 3.00 9.24
C THR A 300 -23.97 2.49 8.28
N PHE A 301 -23.91 3.02 7.07
CA PHE A 301 -22.86 2.75 6.10
C PHE A 301 -21.93 3.94 5.96
N TYR A 302 -20.65 3.67 5.77
CA TYR A 302 -19.63 4.69 5.57
C TYR A 302 -19.28 4.75 4.09
N GLY A 303 -18.91 5.95 3.60
CA GLY A 303 -18.22 6.09 2.32
C GLY A 303 -16.83 5.47 2.39
N TYR A 304 -15.80 6.26 2.11
CA TYR A 304 -14.43 5.82 2.35
C TYR A 304 -14.18 5.67 3.86
N ALA A 305 -13.72 4.49 4.30
CA ALA A 305 -13.40 4.23 5.70
C ALA A 305 -12.34 3.13 5.86
N ALA A 306 -11.49 3.25 6.88
CA ALA A 306 -10.53 2.24 7.28
C ALA A 306 -11.20 1.13 8.10
N ARG A 307 -11.81 0.15 7.41
CA ARG A 307 -12.52 -0.98 8.06
C ARG A 307 -11.53 -2.01 8.57
N GLY A 308 -11.85 -2.64 9.69
CA GLY A 308 -10.91 -3.51 10.37
C GLY A 308 -11.52 -4.38 11.45
N VAL A 309 -10.82 -5.46 11.82
CA VAL A 309 -11.30 -6.44 12.81
C VAL A 309 -10.24 -6.75 13.86
N PRO A 310 -10.67 -7.17 15.07
CA PRO A 310 -12.04 -7.10 15.59
C PRO A 310 -12.40 -5.68 16.03
N TYR A 311 -11.39 -4.79 16.12
CA TYR A 311 -11.53 -3.40 16.53
C TYR A 311 -11.42 -2.50 15.30
N GLY A 312 -12.57 -1.95 14.87
CA GLY A 312 -12.64 -1.08 13.71
C GLY A 312 -14.09 -0.90 13.24
N PRO A 313 -14.35 0.08 12.36
CA PRO A 313 -15.65 0.16 11.71
C PRO A 313 -15.86 -1.08 10.84
N ASP A 314 -17.04 -1.67 10.97
CA ASP A 314 -17.51 -2.78 10.14
C ASP A 314 -18.97 -2.47 9.76
N ASP A 315 -19.21 -2.17 8.49
CA ASP A 315 -20.54 -1.90 7.94
C ASP A 315 -20.97 -2.95 6.91
N GLY A 316 -20.31 -4.11 6.90
CA GLY A 316 -20.55 -5.16 5.92
C GLY A 316 -19.87 -4.95 4.57
N THR A 317 -19.05 -3.90 4.43
CA THR A 317 -18.23 -3.69 3.23
C THR A 317 -16.90 -4.43 3.33
N LEU A 318 -16.54 -5.13 2.26
CA LEU A 318 -15.34 -5.95 2.12
C LEU A 318 -14.47 -5.42 0.97
N CYS A 319 -13.17 -5.71 1.02
CA CYS A 319 -12.18 -5.33 0.03
C CYS A 319 -11.55 -6.59 -0.58
N GLY A 320 -11.97 -6.97 -1.79
CA GLY A 320 -11.44 -8.15 -2.47
C GLY A 320 -9.95 -8.04 -2.80
N SER A 321 -9.46 -6.82 -3.03
CA SER A 321 -8.04 -6.51 -3.24
C SER A 321 -7.19 -6.90 -2.02
N SER A 322 -7.71 -6.65 -0.81
CA SER A 322 -7.02 -7.00 0.43
C SER A 322 -7.02 -8.51 0.66
N THR A 323 -8.12 -9.21 0.40
CA THR A 323 -8.14 -10.69 0.43
C THR A 323 -7.12 -11.28 -0.52
N LEU A 324 -7.04 -10.76 -1.75
CA LEU A 324 -6.04 -11.18 -2.74
C LEU A 324 -4.62 -10.87 -2.26
N SER A 325 -4.39 -9.70 -1.68
CA SER A 325 -3.06 -9.26 -1.21
C SER A 325 -2.51 -10.16 -0.09
N SER A 326 -3.37 -10.89 0.61
CA SER A 326 -2.96 -11.92 1.57
C SER A 326 -2.50 -13.25 0.93
N LEU A 327 -2.49 -13.36 -0.40
CA LEU A 327 -2.12 -14.58 -1.14
C LEU A 327 -0.75 -15.12 -0.72
N VAL A 328 0.21 -14.24 -0.49
CA VAL A 328 1.56 -14.65 -0.09
C VAL A 328 1.59 -15.30 1.28
N PHE A 329 0.67 -14.93 2.18
CA PHE A 329 0.67 -15.38 3.56
C PHE A 329 -0.12 -16.68 3.73
N ALA A 330 -1.28 -16.80 3.10
CA ALA A 330 -2.19 -17.93 3.29
C ALA A 330 -2.90 -18.31 1.97
N PRO A 331 -2.17 -18.83 0.96
CA PRO A 331 -2.75 -19.21 -0.32
C PRO A 331 -3.90 -20.23 -0.19
N GLU A 332 -3.85 -21.08 0.82
CA GLU A 332 -4.89 -22.06 1.16
C GLU A 332 -6.23 -21.42 1.57
N LEU A 333 -6.22 -20.20 2.10
CA LEU A 333 -7.43 -19.44 2.44
C LEU A 333 -7.85 -18.53 1.29
N VAL A 334 -6.88 -17.92 0.63
CA VAL A 334 -7.11 -16.89 -0.39
C VAL A 334 -7.57 -17.50 -1.71
N LEU A 335 -6.94 -18.55 -2.21
CA LEU A 335 -7.28 -19.12 -3.52
C LEU A 335 -8.73 -19.62 -3.60
N PRO A 336 -9.29 -20.32 -2.59
CA PRO A 336 -10.72 -20.65 -2.58
C PRO A 336 -11.62 -19.42 -2.53
N ALA A 337 -11.28 -18.42 -1.71
CA ALA A 337 -12.07 -17.19 -1.60
C ALA A 337 -12.11 -16.42 -2.93
N LEU A 338 -10.98 -16.28 -3.64
CA LEU A 338 -10.96 -15.63 -4.95
C LEU A 338 -11.82 -16.37 -5.99
N ARG A 339 -11.82 -17.71 -5.99
CA ARG A 339 -12.70 -18.49 -6.89
C ARG A 339 -14.17 -18.26 -6.56
N ALA A 340 -14.53 -18.18 -5.28
CA ALA A 340 -15.90 -17.92 -4.86
C ALA A 340 -16.34 -16.49 -5.22
N LEU A 341 -15.47 -15.50 -5.06
CA LEU A 341 -15.73 -14.12 -5.47
C LEU A 341 -15.94 -14.03 -6.99
N GLU A 342 -15.08 -14.65 -7.81
CA GLU A 342 -15.31 -14.71 -9.27
C GLU A 342 -16.61 -15.45 -9.61
N ALA A 343 -16.91 -16.56 -8.96
CA ALA A 343 -18.16 -17.28 -9.22
C ALA A 343 -19.41 -16.44 -8.88
N ARG A 344 -19.31 -15.58 -7.84
CA ARG A 344 -20.38 -14.68 -7.42
C ARG A 344 -20.60 -13.53 -8.41
N SER A 345 -19.53 -12.86 -8.84
CA SER A 345 -19.61 -11.77 -9.82
C SER A 345 -20.01 -12.26 -11.23
N GLY A 346 -19.65 -13.50 -11.55
CA GLY A 346 -19.92 -14.15 -12.83
C GLY A 346 -18.66 -14.83 -13.33
N THR A 347 -18.77 -15.94 -14.08
CA THR A 347 -17.62 -16.76 -14.49
C THR A 347 -16.47 -15.90 -15.06
N ASN A 348 -15.34 -15.86 -14.36
CA ASN A 348 -14.14 -15.08 -14.69
C ASN A 348 -14.26 -13.55 -14.57
N ASP A 349 -15.27 -13.02 -13.88
CA ASP A 349 -15.44 -11.59 -13.62
C ASP A 349 -14.63 -11.15 -12.39
N PRO A 350 -13.62 -10.27 -12.55
CA PRO A 350 -12.78 -9.80 -11.45
C PRO A 350 -13.39 -8.64 -10.65
N SER A 351 -14.60 -8.19 -10.95
CA SER A 351 -15.20 -6.96 -10.40
C SER A 351 -15.15 -6.87 -8.86
N LEU A 352 -15.57 -7.91 -8.15
CA LEU A 352 -15.52 -7.94 -6.68
C LEU A 352 -14.10 -7.99 -6.10
N ILE A 353 -13.13 -8.48 -6.87
CA ILE A 353 -11.74 -8.60 -6.45
C ILE A 353 -10.98 -7.29 -6.69
N ARG A 354 -11.25 -6.60 -7.80
CA ARG A 354 -10.53 -5.39 -8.22
C ARG A 354 -11.17 -4.10 -7.74
N ALA A 355 -12.44 -4.11 -7.35
CA ALA A 355 -13.10 -2.94 -6.75
C ALA A 355 -12.45 -2.57 -5.40
N SER A 356 -12.45 -1.27 -5.08
CA SER A 356 -11.97 -0.77 -3.77
C SER A 356 -12.82 -1.27 -2.60
N GLY A 357 -14.09 -1.53 -2.84
CA GLY A 357 -14.98 -2.14 -1.86
C GLY A 357 -16.21 -2.73 -2.50
N PHE A 358 -16.83 -3.70 -1.84
CA PHE A 358 -18.14 -4.22 -2.18
C PHE A 358 -18.92 -4.57 -0.90
N ASN A 359 -20.23 -4.44 -0.93
CA ASN A 359 -21.11 -4.67 0.21
C ASN A 359 -22.34 -5.47 -0.24
N PRO A 360 -22.33 -6.81 -0.06
CA PRO A 360 -23.46 -7.66 -0.44
C PRO A 360 -24.74 -7.39 0.37
N THR A 361 -24.65 -6.67 1.50
CA THR A 361 -25.80 -6.35 2.35
C THR A 361 -26.68 -5.26 1.75
N VAL A 362 -26.11 -4.42 0.87
CA VAL A 362 -26.85 -3.37 0.16
C VAL A 362 -27.37 -3.93 -1.18
N ALA A 363 -28.32 -4.87 -1.09
CA ALA A 363 -28.85 -5.63 -2.23
C ALA A 363 -29.60 -4.78 -3.29
N GLU A 364 -30.10 -3.60 -2.93
CA GLU A 364 -30.77 -2.67 -3.85
C GLU A 364 -29.86 -2.19 -5.00
N ALA A 365 -28.54 -2.30 -4.83
CA ALA A 365 -27.56 -1.92 -5.84
C ALA A 365 -27.33 -3.00 -6.93
N GLY A 366 -27.85 -4.23 -6.74
CA GLY A 366 -27.74 -5.30 -7.74
C GLY A 366 -27.60 -6.71 -7.15
N PRO A 367 -27.50 -7.75 -7.99
CA PRO A 367 -27.44 -9.16 -7.56
C PRO A 367 -26.23 -9.49 -6.68
N ASN A 368 -25.17 -8.68 -6.74
CA ASN A 368 -23.96 -8.81 -5.93
C ASN A 368 -23.88 -7.80 -4.78
N GLY A 369 -24.97 -7.07 -4.53
CA GLY A 369 -25.01 -5.89 -3.67
C GLY A 369 -24.28 -4.70 -4.28
N TRP A 370 -23.82 -3.80 -3.43
CA TRP A 370 -23.08 -2.61 -3.86
C TRP A 370 -21.64 -2.96 -4.20
N ILE A 371 -21.10 -2.43 -5.30
CA ILE A 371 -19.71 -2.56 -5.71
C ILE A 371 -19.20 -1.14 -5.98
N SER A 372 -18.01 -0.80 -5.47
CA SER A 372 -17.44 0.52 -5.71
C SER A 372 -17.30 0.77 -7.21
N PRO A 373 -17.75 1.94 -7.72
CA PRO A 373 -17.50 2.32 -9.09
C PRO A 373 -16.04 2.73 -9.34
N GLY A 374 -15.20 2.80 -8.28
CA GLY A 374 -13.80 3.16 -8.38
C GLY A 374 -12.87 1.94 -8.25
N GLU A 375 -12.02 1.73 -9.24
CA GLU A 375 -10.76 0.99 -9.07
C GLU A 375 -9.68 1.99 -8.63
N PHE A 376 -8.94 1.68 -7.56
CA PHE A 376 -7.92 2.56 -7.00
C PHE A 376 -6.51 2.00 -7.24
N GLY A 377 -5.56 2.89 -7.51
CA GLY A 377 -4.21 2.50 -7.89
C GLY A 377 -3.44 1.75 -6.79
N LEU A 378 -3.70 2.04 -5.51
CA LEU A 378 -3.10 1.31 -4.39
C LEU A 378 -3.57 -0.15 -4.37
N ASP A 379 -4.88 -0.36 -4.52
CA ASP A 379 -5.48 -1.70 -4.60
C ASP A 379 -4.90 -2.49 -5.79
N GLN A 380 -4.85 -1.87 -6.97
CA GLN A 380 -4.32 -2.52 -8.16
C GLN A 380 -2.81 -2.81 -8.03
N GLY A 381 -2.05 -1.90 -7.41
CA GLY A 381 -0.63 -2.07 -7.15
C GLY A 381 -0.36 -3.25 -6.25
N MET A 382 -1.10 -3.35 -5.15
CA MET A 382 -1.02 -4.49 -4.24
C MET A 382 -1.38 -5.82 -4.94
N ILE A 383 -2.41 -5.84 -5.80
CA ILE A 383 -2.74 -7.03 -6.60
C ILE A 383 -1.55 -7.45 -7.48
N VAL A 384 -0.93 -6.51 -8.21
CA VAL A 384 0.20 -6.80 -9.10
C VAL A 384 1.40 -7.34 -8.31
N LEU A 385 1.81 -6.62 -7.25
CA LEU A 385 3.03 -6.91 -6.50
C LEU A 385 2.88 -8.17 -5.64
N MET A 386 1.75 -8.37 -4.98
CA MET A 386 1.57 -9.54 -4.10
C MET A 386 1.38 -10.84 -4.89
N ILE A 387 0.73 -10.80 -6.06
CA ILE A 387 0.76 -11.97 -6.97
C ILE A 387 2.18 -12.24 -7.46
N GLU A 388 2.95 -11.20 -7.81
CA GLU A 388 4.31 -11.40 -8.27
C GLU A 388 5.24 -11.94 -7.18
N ASN A 389 5.10 -11.45 -5.95
CA ASN A 389 5.81 -11.96 -4.79
C ASN A 389 5.48 -13.44 -4.53
N TYR A 390 4.21 -13.84 -4.69
CA TYR A 390 3.81 -15.24 -4.58
C TYR A 390 4.39 -16.11 -5.70
N ARG A 391 4.39 -15.64 -6.94
CA ARG A 391 4.79 -16.44 -8.12
C ARG A 391 6.30 -16.58 -8.26
N SER A 392 7.02 -15.48 -8.10
CA SER A 392 8.46 -15.44 -8.34
C SER A 392 9.22 -14.83 -7.17
N GLY A 393 8.62 -13.95 -6.38
CA GLY A 393 9.34 -13.17 -5.35
C GLY A 393 10.14 -12.01 -5.92
N LEU A 394 9.81 -11.53 -7.14
CA LEU A 394 10.57 -10.47 -7.81
C LEU A 394 10.62 -9.15 -7.01
N PRO A 395 9.50 -8.52 -6.60
CA PRO A 395 9.56 -7.29 -5.80
C PRO A 395 10.41 -7.47 -4.53
N TRP A 396 10.24 -8.59 -3.82
CA TRP A 396 11.07 -8.95 -2.68
C TRP A 396 12.56 -9.10 -3.00
N ARG A 397 12.94 -9.76 -4.10
CA ARG A 397 14.35 -9.85 -4.51
C ARG A 397 14.95 -8.47 -4.76
N LEU A 398 14.21 -7.57 -5.40
CA LEU A 398 14.64 -6.20 -5.64
C LEU A 398 14.80 -5.43 -4.32
N GLY A 399 13.82 -5.56 -3.40
CA GLY A 399 13.91 -4.97 -2.07
C GLY A 399 15.13 -5.47 -1.28
N ARG A 400 15.42 -6.78 -1.33
CA ARG A 400 16.61 -7.38 -0.68
C ARG A 400 17.92 -6.90 -1.26
N ALA A 401 17.98 -6.66 -2.57
CA ALA A 401 19.17 -6.19 -3.26
C ALA A 401 19.44 -4.70 -3.03
N ASN A 402 18.43 -3.93 -2.58
CA ASN A 402 18.58 -2.50 -2.39
C ASN A 402 19.39 -2.17 -1.12
N PRO A 403 20.53 -1.44 -1.24
CA PRO A 403 21.40 -1.17 -0.10
C PRO A 403 20.78 -0.25 0.95
N PHE A 404 19.89 0.67 0.56
CA PHE A 404 19.23 1.58 1.49
C PHE A 404 18.20 0.85 2.35
N VAL A 405 17.44 -0.07 1.76
CA VAL A 405 16.51 -0.93 2.49
C VAL A 405 17.26 -1.79 3.51
N ARG A 406 18.37 -2.42 3.12
CA ARG A 406 19.22 -3.21 4.03
C ARG A 406 19.76 -2.37 5.18
N ALA A 407 20.31 -1.19 4.88
CA ALA A 407 20.83 -0.27 5.90
C ALA A 407 19.73 0.16 6.88
N GLY A 408 18.54 0.48 6.37
CA GLY A 408 17.37 0.83 7.17
C GLY A 408 16.91 -0.29 8.09
N LEU A 409 16.81 -1.52 7.58
CA LEU A 409 16.47 -2.69 8.38
C LEU A 409 17.48 -2.95 9.50
N HIS A 410 18.79 -2.89 9.20
CA HIS A 410 19.81 -3.04 10.23
C HIS A 410 19.71 -1.96 11.31
N ARG A 411 19.48 -0.69 10.93
CA ARG A 411 19.32 0.42 11.88
C ARG A 411 18.02 0.36 12.68
N ALA A 412 16.95 -0.20 12.10
CA ALA A 412 15.72 -0.52 12.82
C ALA A 412 15.88 -1.75 13.75
N GLY A 413 17.08 -2.36 13.80
CA GLY A 413 17.39 -3.47 14.69
C GLY A 413 16.91 -4.83 14.18
N PHE A 414 16.55 -4.95 12.89
CA PHE A 414 16.24 -6.25 12.28
C PHE A 414 17.49 -7.12 12.18
N LYS A 415 17.32 -8.43 12.41
CA LYS A 415 18.37 -9.45 12.32
C LYS A 415 17.78 -10.77 11.81
N GLY A 416 18.65 -11.64 11.29
CA GLY A 416 18.31 -13.00 10.86
C GLY A 416 18.00 -13.12 9.38
N GLY A 417 17.60 -14.31 8.93
CA GLY A 417 17.11 -14.53 7.58
C GLY A 417 18.12 -14.17 6.48
N TRP A 418 17.66 -13.36 5.52
CA TRP A 418 18.44 -12.91 4.36
C TRP A 418 19.22 -11.60 4.58
N LEU A 419 18.99 -10.96 5.72
CA LEU A 419 19.63 -9.72 6.11
C LEU A 419 20.99 -10.02 6.72
#